data_AF-A0A146K543-F1
#
_entry.id   AF-A0A146K543-F1
#
_cell.length_a   1.000
_cell.length_b   1.000
_cell.length_c   1.000
_cell.angle_alpha   90.00
_cell.angle_beta   90.00
_cell.angle_gamma   90.00
#
_symmetry.space_group_name_H-M   'P 1'
#
loop_
_entity.id
_entity.type
_entity.pdbx_description
1 polymer ?
#
loop_
_entity_poly.entity_id
_entity_poly.type
_entity_poly.pdbx_seq_one_letter_code
_entity_poly.pdbx_strand_id
1 'polypeptide(L)'
;EGQFRETVVKEVFMPLVQEVIKGGFFKAELESLHLPSLQKAKNGSLSQNFFVFINLSSLKTLNSYCSFSNCPNLKHFIALKLQNLNDCCFQNCTNLETVLTPNATISDCAFENCHELKTVLALEGDFWCECQNCPRCNGTLQQCIENGKKYAQSQEYKILLRQEHIDEMFVKYQPKMIQID
;
A
#
# COMPACT_ATOMS: atom_id res chain seq x y z
N GLU A 1 21.02 -1.86 4.77
CA GLU A 1 20.25 -1.49 3.56
C GLU A 1 19.98 -2.77 2.78
N GLY A 2 18.82 -2.95 2.14
CA GLY A 2 18.55 -4.13 1.30
C GLY A 2 18.45 -5.49 2.02
N GLN A 3 17.97 -5.55 3.27
CA GLN A 3 18.06 -6.75 4.12
C GLN A 3 17.40 -8.01 3.51
N PHE A 4 16.30 -7.85 2.77
CA PHE A 4 15.60 -8.94 2.08
C PHE A 4 15.58 -8.74 0.56
N ARG A 5 16.52 -7.97 0.03
CA ARG A 5 16.59 -7.75 -1.41
C ARG A 5 16.90 -9.06 -2.12
N GLU A 6 16.19 -9.35 -3.22
CA GLU A 6 16.45 -10.52 -4.08
C GLU A 6 16.39 -11.87 -3.34
N THR A 7 15.55 -11.95 -2.31
CA THR A 7 15.25 -13.20 -1.60
C THR A 7 14.22 -14.04 -2.35
N VAL A 8 14.17 -15.33 -2.02
CA VAL A 8 13.15 -16.29 -2.51
C VAL A 8 11.99 -16.49 -1.52
N VAL A 9 11.99 -15.74 -0.41
CA VAL A 9 10.91 -15.78 0.58
C VAL A 9 9.62 -15.27 -0.08
N LYS A 10 8.52 -16.01 0.10
CA LYS A 10 7.20 -15.62 -0.45
C LYS A 10 6.32 -14.88 0.56
N GLU A 11 6.53 -15.13 1.86
CA GLU A 11 5.69 -14.58 2.91
C GLU A 11 6.54 -14.04 4.06
N VAL A 12 6.20 -12.85 4.53
CA VAL A 12 6.88 -12.21 5.67
C VAL A 12 5.86 -11.81 6.72
N PHE A 13 6.11 -12.27 7.95
CA PHE A 13 5.42 -11.82 9.14
C PHE A 13 6.43 -11.20 10.11
N MET A 14 6.38 -9.88 10.27
CA MET A 14 7.27 -9.15 11.19
C MET A 14 6.46 -8.14 12.00
N PRO A 15 5.80 -8.59 13.08
CA PRO A 15 4.76 -7.82 13.75
C PRO A 15 5.25 -6.56 14.47
N LEU A 16 6.54 -6.48 14.80
CA LEU A 16 7.15 -5.38 15.53
C LEU A 16 7.89 -4.37 14.64
N VAL A 17 7.98 -4.61 13.33
CA VAL A 17 8.69 -3.70 12.42
C VAL A 17 7.90 -2.40 12.30
N GLN A 18 8.52 -1.29 12.69
CA GLN A 18 7.92 0.05 12.63
C GLN A 18 8.34 0.84 11.39
N GLU A 19 9.49 0.51 10.81
CA GLU A 19 10.04 1.19 9.65
C GLU A 19 10.74 0.21 8.72
N VAL A 20 10.41 0.29 7.43
CA VAL A 20 11.18 -0.39 6.37
C VAL A 20 12.11 0.63 5.73
N ILE A 21 13.41 0.36 5.82
CA ILE A 21 14.45 1.18 5.22
C ILE A 21 14.46 1.06 3.69
N LYS A 22 15.24 1.93 3.03
CA LYS A 22 15.38 1.94 1.57
C LYS A 22 15.76 0.55 1.06
N GLY A 23 15.02 0.09 0.06
CA GLY A 23 15.20 -1.21 -0.58
C GLY A 23 15.01 -2.43 0.34
N GLY A 24 14.39 -2.28 1.53
CA GLY A 24 14.30 -3.35 2.54
C GLY A 24 13.76 -4.68 1.99
N PHE A 25 12.71 -4.62 1.16
CA PHE A 25 12.10 -5.74 0.44
C PHE A 25 12.04 -5.47 -1.07
N PHE A 26 13.02 -4.74 -1.62
CA PHE A 26 13.09 -4.50 -3.06
C PHE A 26 13.34 -5.80 -3.80
N LYS A 27 12.51 -6.12 -4.80
CA LYS A 27 12.68 -7.34 -5.63
C LYS A 27 12.79 -8.60 -4.77
N ALA A 28 11.95 -8.72 -3.74
CA ALA A 28 12.00 -9.80 -2.76
C ALA A 28 11.10 -10.99 -3.11
N GLU A 29 10.44 -10.96 -4.28
CA GLU A 29 9.49 -11.97 -4.75
C GLU A 29 8.32 -12.28 -3.80
N LEU A 30 8.02 -11.36 -2.88
CA LEU A 30 7.00 -11.58 -1.86
C LEU A 30 5.60 -11.59 -2.47
N GLU A 31 4.79 -12.56 -2.06
CA GLU A 31 3.37 -12.71 -2.41
C GLU A 31 2.47 -12.21 -1.28
N SER A 32 2.94 -12.28 -0.02
CA SER A 32 2.23 -11.82 1.17
C SER A 32 3.15 -11.09 2.14
N LEU A 33 2.60 -10.08 2.81
CA LEU A 33 3.30 -9.27 3.79
C LEU A 33 2.36 -8.86 4.93
N HIS A 34 2.72 -9.22 6.16
CA HIS A 34 1.97 -8.86 7.35
C HIS A 34 2.85 -8.09 8.35
N LEU A 35 2.68 -6.77 8.37
CA LEU A 35 3.45 -5.82 9.19
C LEU A 35 2.50 -4.86 9.97
N PRO A 36 1.78 -5.35 10.99
CA PRO A 36 0.75 -4.59 11.70
C PRO A 36 1.29 -3.35 12.44
N SER A 37 2.59 -3.32 12.79
CA SER A 37 3.24 -2.15 13.42
C SER A 37 3.89 -1.17 12.45
N LEU A 38 3.88 -1.44 11.14
CA LEU A 38 4.62 -0.63 10.18
C LEU A 38 4.03 0.77 10.09
N GLN A 39 4.82 1.79 10.43
CA GLN A 39 4.40 3.20 10.37
C GLN A 39 4.98 3.93 9.16
N LYS A 40 6.18 3.55 8.72
CA LYS A 40 6.95 4.26 7.69
C LYS A 40 7.62 3.29 6.73
N ALA A 41 7.55 3.59 5.44
CA ALA A 41 8.33 2.88 4.42
C ALA A 41 9.12 3.88 3.58
N LYS A 42 10.40 3.60 3.32
CA LYS A 42 11.29 4.45 2.51
C LYS A 42 11.22 4.09 1.01
N ASN A 43 11.99 4.84 0.23
CA ASN A 43 12.10 4.71 -1.22
C ASN A 43 12.24 3.25 -1.69
N GLY A 44 11.36 2.85 -2.62
CA GLY A 44 11.43 1.56 -3.31
C GLY A 44 11.50 0.36 -2.36
N SER A 45 11.08 0.52 -1.10
CA SER A 45 11.31 -0.51 -0.10
C SER A 45 10.44 -1.74 -0.30
N LEU A 46 9.35 -1.61 -1.05
CA LEU A 46 8.35 -2.66 -1.31
C LEU A 46 8.06 -2.83 -2.82
N SER A 47 8.88 -2.26 -3.70
CA SER A 47 8.72 -2.37 -5.15
C SER A 47 9.29 -3.67 -5.72
N GLN A 48 8.82 -4.05 -6.91
CA GLN A 48 9.21 -5.26 -7.64
C GLN A 48 8.86 -6.58 -6.91
N ASN A 49 7.71 -6.63 -6.24
CA ASN A 49 7.23 -7.83 -5.56
C ASN A 49 6.04 -8.47 -6.29
N PHE A 50 5.60 -9.64 -5.83
CA PHE A 50 4.48 -10.40 -6.39
C PHE A 50 3.23 -10.37 -5.49
N PHE A 51 3.11 -9.33 -4.67
CA PHE A 51 1.99 -9.17 -3.75
C PHE A 51 0.67 -9.32 -4.47
N VAL A 52 -0.29 -10.03 -3.89
CA VAL A 52 -1.67 -10.08 -4.41
C VAL A 52 -2.56 -9.09 -3.67
N PHE A 53 -2.38 -9.01 -2.35
CA PHE A 53 -3.17 -8.20 -1.45
C PHE A 53 -2.26 -7.58 -0.39
N ILE A 54 -2.41 -6.29 -0.14
CA ILE A 54 -1.68 -5.57 0.91
C ILE A 54 -2.67 -4.83 1.80
N ASN A 55 -2.58 -5.08 3.11
CA ASN A 55 -3.28 -4.34 4.15
C ASN A 55 -2.29 -3.93 5.25
N LEU A 56 -2.06 -2.62 5.39
CA LEU A 56 -1.08 -2.05 6.32
C LEU A 56 -1.77 -1.08 7.29
N SER A 57 -2.40 -1.64 8.34
CA SER A 57 -3.28 -0.93 9.27
C SER A 57 -2.66 0.19 10.11
N SER A 58 -1.32 0.26 10.16
CA SER A 58 -0.59 1.30 10.92
C SER A 58 0.25 2.23 10.04
N LEU A 59 0.28 2.01 8.73
CA LEU A 59 1.16 2.77 7.83
C LEU A 59 0.65 4.22 7.72
N LYS A 60 1.52 5.17 8.04
CA LYS A 60 1.20 6.62 8.04
C LYS A 60 1.85 7.37 6.89
N THR A 61 3.07 6.98 6.52
CA THR A 61 3.86 7.76 5.58
C THR A 61 4.67 6.86 4.64
N LEU A 62 4.60 7.18 3.35
CA LEU A 62 5.53 6.70 2.34
C LEU A 62 6.54 7.79 2.03
N ASN A 63 7.80 7.59 2.41
CA ASN A 63 8.85 8.57 2.17
C ASN A 63 9.46 8.36 0.79
N SER A 64 9.63 9.45 0.03
CA SER A 64 10.23 9.47 -1.34
C SER A 64 9.31 8.89 -2.40
N TYR A 65 9.78 8.17 -3.43
CA TYR A 65 9.03 7.72 -4.61
C TYR A 65 8.98 6.19 -4.79
N CYS A 66 8.07 5.70 -5.63
CA CYS A 66 7.99 4.32 -6.13
C CYS A 66 7.86 3.23 -5.04
N SER A 67 7.13 3.47 -3.95
CA SER A 67 7.11 2.53 -2.82
C SER A 67 6.58 1.13 -3.16
N PHE A 68 5.61 1.02 -4.08
CA PHE A 68 4.99 -0.24 -4.51
C PHE A 68 5.05 -0.42 -6.04
N SER A 69 5.99 0.22 -6.74
CA SER A 69 6.04 0.12 -8.20
C SER A 69 6.42 -1.29 -8.66
N ASN A 70 5.98 -1.64 -9.88
CA ASN A 70 6.26 -2.92 -10.54
C ASN A 70 5.83 -4.14 -9.69
N CYS A 71 4.67 -4.06 -9.05
CA CYS A 71 4.04 -5.20 -8.38
C CYS A 71 2.90 -5.74 -9.25
N PRO A 72 3.19 -6.57 -10.29
CA PRO A 72 2.23 -6.87 -11.35
C PRO A 72 1.03 -7.71 -10.87
N ASN A 73 1.17 -8.43 -9.75
CA ASN A 73 0.09 -9.25 -9.20
C ASN A 73 -0.80 -8.49 -8.21
N LEU A 74 -0.43 -7.26 -7.82
CA LEU A 74 -1.10 -6.54 -6.75
C LEU A 74 -2.49 -6.12 -7.23
N LYS A 75 -3.53 -6.64 -6.60
CA LYS A 75 -4.94 -6.33 -6.91
C LYS A 75 -5.55 -5.33 -5.95
N HIS A 76 -5.20 -5.44 -4.68
CA HIS A 76 -5.80 -4.63 -3.62
C HIS A 76 -4.72 -4.06 -2.72
N PHE A 77 -4.78 -2.75 -2.52
CA PHE A 77 -3.94 -2.02 -1.58
C PHE A 77 -4.82 -1.28 -0.57
N ILE A 78 -4.57 -1.52 0.72
CA ILE A 78 -5.34 -0.96 1.83
C ILE A 78 -4.37 -0.41 2.87
N ALA A 79 -4.49 0.88 3.19
CA ALA A 79 -3.76 1.51 4.28
C ALA A 79 -4.58 2.72 4.77
N LEU A 80 -5.52 2.50 5.70
CA LEU A 80 -6.55 3.53 5.95
C LEU A 80 -6.00 4.79 6.63
N LYS A 81 -4.87 4.64 7.34
CA LYS A 81 -4.17 5.74 8.04
C LYS A 81 -3.09 6.42 7.20
N LEU A 82 -2.85 5.94 5.98
CA LEU A 82 -1.82 6.50 5.11
C LEU A 82 -2.19 7.92 4.68
N GLN A 83 -1.23 8.84 4.76
CA GLN A 83 -1.43 10.27 4.47
C GLN A 83 -0.99 10.68 3.06
N ASN A 84 -0.23 9.84 2.37
CA ASN A 84 0.28 10.16 1.04
C ASN A 84 0.51 8.91 0.18
N LEU A 85 0.14 9.01 -1.10
CA LEU A 85 0.63 8.13 -2.16
C LEU A 85 1.71 8.89 -2.92
N ASN A 86 2.94 8.41 -2.86
CA ASN A 86 4.06 9.13 -3.46
C ASN A 86 4.12 9.03 -5.00
N ASP A 87 5.03 9.80 -5.59
CA ASP A 87 5.28 9.78 -7.03
C ASP A 87 5.51 8.35 -7.52
N CYS A 88 4.80 7.98 -8.57
CA CYS A 88 4.86 6.64 -9.17
C CYS A 88 4.62 5.48 -8.18
N CYS A 89 3.87 5.72 -7.08
CA CYS A 89 3.67 4.75 -5.99
C CYS A 89 3.33 3.34 -6.49
N PHE A 90 2.40 3.23 -7.44
CA PHE A 90 1.94 1.98 -8.03
C PHE A 90 2.27 1.86 -9.52
N GLN A 91 3.25 2.60 -10.03
CA GLN A 91 3.66 2.51 -11.44
C GLN A 91 3.84 1.04 -11.86
N ASN A 92 3.22 0.63 -12.97
CA ASN A 92 3.26 -0.74 -13.51
C ASN A 92 2.65 -1.83 -12.59
N CYS A 93 1.76 -1.47 -11.66
CA CYS A 93 0.90 -2.45 -10.99
C CYS A 93 -0.30 -2.75 -11.89
N THR A 94 -0.08 -3.54 -12.94
CA THR A 94 -1.03 -3.71 -14.04
C THR A 94 -2.35 -4.36 -13.64
N ASN A 95 -2.36 -5.20 -12.61
CA ASN A 95 -3.57 -5.86 -12.08
C ASN A 95 -4.21 -5.11 -10.90
N LEU A 96 -3.78 -3.89 -10.58
CA LEU A 96 -4.30 -3.15 -9.43
C LEU A 96 -5.73 -2.70 -9.69
N GLU A 97 -6.68 -3.25 -8.93
CA GLU A 97 -8.11 -3.00 -9.07
C GLU A 97 -8.64 -2.03 -8.02
N THR A 98 -8.08 -2.06 -6.80
CA THR A 98 -8.60 -1.32 -5.64
C THR A 98 -7.49 -0.69 -4.80
N VAL A 99 -7.65 0.60 -4.49
CA VAL A 99 -6.78 1.35 -3.57
C VAL A 99 -7.64 2.06 -2.52
N LEU A 100 -7.46 1.73 -1.25
CA LEU A 100 -8.21 2.31 -0.12
C LEU A 100 -7.26 3.01 0.85
N THR A 101 -7.18 4.33 0.71
CA THR A 101 -6.31 5.22 1.47
C THR A 101 -7.04 6.56 1.72
N PRO A 102 -8.16 6.57 2.47
CA PRO A 102 -9.11 7.68 2.54
C PRO A 102 -8.51 9.02 2.97
N ASN A 103 -7.36 9.00 3.66
CA ASN A 103 -6.67 10.19 4.15
C ASN A 103 -5.47 10.58 3.27
N ALA A 104 -5.18 9.84 2.20
CA ALA A 104 -3.99 10.05 1.40
C ALA A 104 -4.22 11.04 0.27
N THR A 105 -3.30 12.00 0.12
CA THR A 105 -3.18 12.78 -1.11
C THR A 105 -2.50 11.93 -2.20
N ILE A 106 -2.96 12.07 -3.43
CA ILE A 106 -2.37 11.39 -4.59
C ILE A 106 -1.31 12.30 -5.22
N SER A 107 -0.08 11.79 -5.39
CA SER A 107 1.00 12.49 -6.10
C SER A 107 1.09 12.10 -7.58
N ASP A 108 2.00 12.74 -8.30
CA ASP A 108 2.12 12.62 -9.76
C ASP A 108 2.44 11.19 -10.20
N CYS A 109 1.83 10.77 -11.31
CA CYS A 109 1.99 9.44 -11.89
C CYS A 109 1.78 8.26 -10.92
N ALA A 110 1.13 8.46 -9.76
CA ALA A 110 0.98 7.43 -8.74
C ALA A 110 0.34 6.12 -9.26
N PHE A 111 -0.49 6.22 -10.31
CA PHE A 111 -1.20 5.11 -10.94
C PHE A 111 -0.76 4.84 -12.40
N GLU A 112 0.44 5.26 -12.79
CA GLU A 112 0.95 5.02 -14.13
C GLU A 112 0.85 3.53 -14.53
N ASN A 113 0.29 3.25 -15.72
CA ASN A 113 0.01 1.91 -16.24
C ASN A 113 -0.92 1.01 -15.39
N CYS A 114 -1.62 1.55 -14.39
CA CYS A 114 -2.64 0.84 -13.60
C CYS A 114 -4.01 0.81 -14.32
N HIS A 115 -4.08 0.14 -15.47
CA HIS A 115 -5.25 0.17 -16.36
C HIS A 115 -6.48 -0.62 -15.84
N GLU A 116 -6.29 -1.57 -14.91
CA GLU A 116 -7.38 -2.32 -14.28
C GLU A 116 -8.02 -1.62 -13.06
N LEU A 117 -7.53 -0.44 -12.68
CA LEU A 117 -7.95 0.27 -11.47
C LEU A 117 -9.40 0.75 -11.60
N LYS A 118 -10.26 0.26 -10.69
CA LYS A 118 -11.73 0.48 -10.72
C LYS A 118 -12.25 1.18 -9.47
N THR A 119 -11.51 1.12 -8.37
CA THR A 119 -11.93 1.65 -7.07
C THR A 119 -10.79 2.38 -6.40
N VAL A 120 -10.96 3.68 -6.16
CA VAL A 120 -10.00 4.50 -5.43
C VAL A 120 -10.72 5.27 -4.33
N LEU A 121 -10.28 5.14 -3.09
CA LEU A 121 -10.72 5.98 -1.97
C LEU A 121 -9.51 6.75 -1.46
N ALA A 122 -9.45 8.06 -1.72
CA ALA A 122 -8.35 8.94 -1.36
C ALA A 122 -8.86 10.38 -1.15
N LEU A 123 -8.02 11.25 -0.58
CA LEU A 123 -8.26 12.70 -0.63
C LEU A 123 -8.11 13.13 -2.10
N GLU A 124 -9.13 13.80 -2.62
CA GLU A 124 -9.13 14.30 -4.00
C GLU A 124 -7.84 15.09 -4.26
N GLY A 125 -7.13 14.73 -5.33
CA GLY A 125 -5.87 15.35 -5.70
C GLY A 125 -5.86 15.70 -7.18
N ASP A 126 -5.58 16.96 -7.49
CA ASP A 126 -5.18 17.36 -8.83
C ASP A 126 -3.70 17.03 -8.99
N PHE A 127 -3.42 15.78 -9.35
CA PHE A 127 -2.06 15.29 -9.64
C PHE A 127 -1.83 15.30 -11.14
N TRP A 128 -0.59 15.37 -11.61
CA TRP A 128 -0.23 15.28 -13.03
C TRP A 128 0.03 13.83 -13.46
N CYS A 129 -0.37 13.48 -14.69
CA CYS A 129 0.02 12.24 -15.37
C CYS A 129 -0.28 12.33 -16.87
N GLU A 130 0.64 11.83 -17.70
CA GLU A 130 0.53 11.81 -19.17
C GLU A 130 0.80 10.42 -19.79
N CYS A 131 0.73 9.35 -18.99
CA CYS A 131 1.10 7.99 -19.43
C CYS A 131 0.14 7.32 -20.41
N GLN A 132 -1.05 7.90 -20.65
CA GLN A 132 -2.10 7.35 -21.55
C GLN A 132 -2.67 5.98 -21.15
N ASN A 133 -2.29 5.42 -20.01
CA ASN A 133 -2.63 4.06 -19.58
C ASN A 133 -3.10 3.98 -18.12
N CYS A 134 -3.52 5.09 -17.52
CA CYS A 134 -4.06 5.13 -16.16
C CYS A 134 -5.45 5.77 -16.13
N PRO A 135 -6.22 5.61 -15.03
CA PRO A 135 -7.57 6.17 -14.94
C PRO A 135 -7.63 7.68 -15.11
N ARG A 136 -6.57 8.41 -14.71
CA ARG A 136 -6.49 9.86 -14.95
C ARG A 136 -6.41 10.16 -16.44
N CYS A 137 -5.44 9.57 -17.13
CA CYS A 137 -5.22 9.83 -18.56
C CYS A 137 -6.37 9.33 -19.43
N ASN A 138 -7.07 8.28 -19.00
CA ASN A 138 -8.17 7.67 -19.75
C ASN A 138 -9.56 8.21 -19.35
N GLY A 139 -9.62 9.21 -18.46
CA GLY A 139 -10.86 9.86 -18.05
C GLY A 139 -11.77 9.02 -17.13
N THR A 140 -11.30 7.90 -16.59
CA THR A 140 -12.09 7.01 -15.70
C THR A 140 -11.84 7.25 -14.21
N LEU A 141 -10.90 8.14 -13.84
CA LEU A 141 -10.54 8.41 -12.45
C LEU A 141 -11.74 8.84 -11.60
N GLN A 142 -12.60 9.73 -12.11
CA GLN A 142 -13.78 10.17 -11.36
C GLN A 142 -14.70 8.99 -10.99
N GLN A 143 -14.92 8.07 -11.94
CA GLN A 143 -15.70 6.86 -11.67
C GLN A 143 -15.04 5.97 -10.60
N CYS A 144 -13.71 5.87 -10.63
CA CYS A 144 -12.96 5.13 -9.61
C CYS A 144 -13.15 5.73 -8.21
N ILE A 145 -13.12 7.05 -8.11
CA ILE A 145 -13.35 7.79 -6.85
C ILE A 145 -14.78 7.59 -6.35
N GLU A 146 -15.78 7.65 -7.22
CA GLU A 146 -17.17 7.35 -6.87
C GLU A 146 -17.35 5.92 -6.38
N ASN A 147 -16.69 4.95 -7.02
CA ASN A 147 -16.69 3.56 -6.57
C ASN A 147 -16.04 3.42 -5.19
N GLY A 148 -14.96 4.14 -4.91
CA GLY A 148 -14.35 4.19 -3.58
C GLY A 148 -15.28 4.79 -2.51
N LYS A 149 -15.99 5.88 -2.84
CA LYS A 149 -17.00 6.49 -1.96
C LYS A 149 -18.14 5.52 -1.65
N LYS A 150 -18.61 4.73 -2.62
CA LYS A 150 -19.59 3.65 -2.42
C LYS A 150 -19.02 2.53 -1.55
N TYR A 151 -17.79 2.10 -1.83
CA TYR A 151 -17.11 1.06 -1.04
C TYR A 151 -17.01 1.46 0.43
N ALA A 152 -16.72 2.73 0.74
CA ALA A 152 -16.64 3.22 2.13
C ALA A 152 -17.95 3.06 2.94
N GLN A 153 -19.08 2.86 2.28
CA GLN A 153 -20.39 2.63 2.91
C GLN A 153 -20.74 1.14 3.05
N SER A 154 -19.91 0.25 2.52
CA SER A 154 -20.18 -1.18 2.44
C SER A 154 -19.91 -1.94 3.75
N GLN A 155 -20.34 -3.19 3.83
CA GLN A 155 -20.03 -4.05 4.98
C GLN A 155 -18.57 -4.49 4.98
N GLU A 156 -17.98 -4.66 3.79
CA GLU A 156 -16.57 -4.97 3.58
C GLU A 156 -15.68 -3.89 4.19
N TYR A 157 -16.01 -2.61 3.98
CA TYR A 157 -15.25 -1.52 4.61
C TYR A 157 -15.34 -1.54 6.15
N LYS A 158 -16.51 -1.90 6.72
CA LYS A 158 -16.65 -2.08 8.18
C LYS A 158 -15.81 -3.26 8.70
N ILE A 159 -15.61 -4.30 7.89
CA ILE A 159 -14.71 -5.41 8.24
C ILE A 159 -13.26 -4.90 8.28
N LEU A 160 -12.83 -4.08 7.32
CA LEU A 160 -11.49 -3.48 7.33
C LEU A 160 -11.23 -2.64 8.58
N LEU A 161 -12.19 -1.79 8.97
CA LEU A 161 -12.08 -0.99 10.21
C LEU A 161 -11.95 -1.87 11.47
N ARG A 162 -12.68 -2.99 11.52
CA ARG A 162 -12.52 -3.97 12.61
C ARG A 162 -11.15 -4.63 12.59
N GLN A 163 -10.62 -4.96 11.40
CA GLN A 163 -9.28 -5.54 11.28
C GLN A 163 -8.21 -4.58 11.79
N GLU A 164 -8.30 -3.27 11.48
CA GLU A 164 -7.34 -2.30 12.03
C GLU A 164 -7.34 -2.28 13.57
N HIS A 165 -8.52 -2.37 14.18
CA HIS A 165 -8.64 -2.44 15.65
C HIS A 165 -8.02 -3.72 16.22
N ILE A 166 -8.20 -4.86 15.54
CA ILE A 166 -7.58 -6.14 15.93
C ILE A 166 -6.06 -6.03 15.85
N ASP A 167 -5.52 -5.47 14.77
CA ASP A 167 -4.08 -5.29 14.59
C ASP A 167 -3.50 -4.36 15.67
N GLU A 168 -4.19 -3.26 16.01
CA GLU A 168 -3.81 -2.38 17.12
C GLU A 168 -3.78 -3.12 18.46
N MET A 169 -4.81 -3.91 18.76
CA MET A 169 -4.84 -4.74 19.98
C MET A 169 -3.69 -5.75 19.98
N PHE A 170 -3.48 -6.45 18.86
CA PHE A 170 -2.42 -7.42 18.71
C PHE A 170 -1.05 -6.81 18.98
N VAL A 171 -0.75 -5.65 18.39
CA VAL A 171 0.50 -4.90 18.62
C VAL A 171 0.61 -4.45 20.08
N LYS A 172 -0.46 -3.93 20.68
CA LYS A 172 -0.47 -3.43 22.07
C LYS A 172 -0.18 -4.53 23.09
N TYR A 173 -0.70 -5.73 22.87
CA TYR A 173 -0.60 -6.85 23.81
C TYR A 173 0.51 -7.85 23.46
N GLN A 174 1.35 -7.56 22.47
CA GLN A 174 2.55 -8.37 22.25
C GLN A 174 3.43 -8.33 23.50
N PRO A 175 3.93 -9.48 23.98
CA PRO A 175 4.84 -9.51 25.11
C PRO A 175 6.07 -8.68 24.76
N LYS A 176 6.25 -7.55 25.45
CA LYS A 176 7.49 -6.79 25.39
C LYS A 176 8.58 -7.73 25.86
N MET A 177 9.65 -7.87 25.08
CA MET A 177 10.79 -8.67 25.50
C MET A 177 11.19 -8.25 26.91
N ILE A 178 11.09 -9.18 27.86
CA ILE A 178 11.65 -9.01 29.20
C ILE A 178 13.15 -8.86 28.94
N GLN A 179 13.72 -7.69 29.23
CA GLN A 179 15.16 -7.57 29.36
C GLN A 179 15.54 -8.45 30.55
N ILE A 180 16.15 -9.59 30.25
CA ILE A 180 16.84 -10.39 31.25
C ILE A 180 18.19 -9.69 31.39
N ASP A 181 18.37 -8.96 32.49
CA ASP A 181 19.65 -8.39 32.92
C ASP A 181 20.69 -9.49 33.17
#